data_AF-A0AAV7JL15-F1
#
_entry.id   AF-A0AAV7JL15-F1
#
_cell.length_a   1.000
_cell.length_b   1.000
_cell.length_c   1.000
_cell.angle_alpha   90.00
_cell.angle_beta   90.00
_cell.angle_gamma   90.00
#
_symmetry.space_group_name_H-M   'P 1'
#
loop_
_entity.id
_entity.type
_entity.pdbx_description
1 polymer ?
#
loop_
_entity_poly.entity_id
_entity_poly.type
_entity_poly.pdbx_seq_one_letter_code
_entity_poly.pdbx_strand_id
1 'polypeptide(L)'
;MSSTKSRKNLTFSQKLEILKEELGTLAKNNPHHTDKRVKSENEDLDEKLWEWFVATRSKKIPVSGPILQEKALDIATELEKTDFKAANDWLEKFHLRYNVNFQVLSGERAGIDQAVVKNWKQRLDSLINEYSPDDIFNFDETGLFYKALPTNSLVQKRDSSHGNKVPKERFTIFLCFNMSVTEKFIPLIIGKIKKPDASTTSSLSQCCL
;
A
#
# COMPACT_ATOMS: atom_id res chain seq x y z
N MET A 1 29.81 3.04 -36.44
CA MET A 1 29.46 3.37 -35.03
C MET A 1 28.39 4.44 -35.13
N SER A 2 27.11 4.26 -34.78
CA SER A 2 26.50 3.61 -33.62
C SER A 2 25.20 2.91 -34.03
N SER A 3 24.97 1.71 -33.48
CA SER A 3 23.76 0.91 -33.69
C SER A 3 22.69 1.34 -32.69
N THR A 4 21.69 2.10 -33.13
CA THR A 4 20.47 2.35 -32.36
C THR A 4 19.48 1.22 -32.64
N LYS A 5 19.36 0.29 -31.69
CA LYS A 5 18.28 -0.71 -31.69
C LYS A 5 16.93 0.03 -31.66
N SER A 6 16.26 0.10 -32.81
CA SER A 6 14.90 0.61 -32.93
C SER A 6 13.97 -0.21 -32.04
N ARG A 7 13.33 0.43 -31.06
CA ARG A 7 12.29 -0.21 -30.24
C ARG A 7 11.07 -0.40 -31.12
N LYS A 8 10.68 -1.65 -31.36
CA LYS A 8 9.46 -1.98 -32.09
C LYS A 8 8.25 -1.40 -31.32
N ASN A 9 7.50 -0.51 -31.95
CA ASN A 9 6.25 0.03 -31.42
C ASN A 9 5.15 -1.02 -31.61
N LEU A 10 4.80 -1.72 -30.53
CA LEU A 10 3.70 -2.68 -30.50
C LEU A 10 2.37 -1.94 -30.28
N THR A 11 1.35 -2.32 -31.05
CA THR A 11 -0.02 -1.80 -30.88
C THR A 11 -0.64 -2.31 -29.58
N PHE A 12 -1.69 -1.65 -29.09
CA PHE A 12 -2.37 -2.02 -27.85
C PHE A 12 -2.85 -3.49 -27.86
N SER A 13 -3.39 -3.94 -29.00
CA SER A 13 -3.81 -5.34 -29.18
C SER A 13 -2.65 -6.32 -29.09
N GLN A 14 -1.49 -5.98 -29.66
CA GLN A 14 -0.29 -6.81 -29.56
C GLN A 14 0.27 -6.85 -28.13
N LYS A 15 0.23 -5.73 -27.40
CA LYS A 15 0.59 -5.70 -25.97
C LYS A 15 -0.38 -6.53 -25.12
N LEU A 16 -1.67 -6.52 -25.46
CA LEU A 16 -2.70 -7.32 -24.80
C LEU A 16 -2.53 -8.81 -25.05
N GLU A 17 -2.17 -9.21 -26.27
CA GLU A 17 -1.84 -10.61 -26.57
C GLU A 17 -0.59 -11.08 -25.83
N ILE A 18 0.48 -10.27 -25.82
CA ILE A 18 1.70 -10.56 -25.05
C ILE A 18 1.37 -10.70 -23.56
N LEU A 19 0.57 -9.80 -22.99
CA LEU A 19 0.15 -9.89 -21.59
C LEU A 19 -0.76 -11.09 -21.31
N LYS A 20 -1.61 -11.51 -22.26
CA LYS A 20 -2.44 -12.72 -22.14
C LYS A 20 -1.60 -13.99 -22.22
N GLU A 21 -0.55 -14.01 -23.05
CA GLU A 21 0.42 -15.10 -23.10
C GLU A 21 1.29 -15.15 -21.84
N GLU A 22 1.75 -14.03 -21.31
CA GLU A 22 2.51 -13.95 -20.05
C GLU A 22 1.66 -14.35 -18.83
N LEU A 23 0.40 -13.92 -18.75
CA LEU A 23 -0.52 -14.34 -17.69
C LEU A 23 -0.96 -15.80 -17.85
N GLY A 24 -1.14 -16.27 -19.09
CA GLY A 24 -1.47 -17.65 -19.40
C GLY A 24 -0.32 -18.63 -19.12
N THR A 25 0.94 -18.20 -19.28
CA THR A 25 2.12 -18.97 -18.90
C THR A 25 2.32 -18.97 -17.38
N LEU A 26 2.04 -17.86 -16.68
CA LEU A 26 2.03 -17.83 -15.21
C LEU A 26 0.94 -18.74 -14.61
N ALA A 27 -0.23 -18.84 -15.25
CA ALA A 27 -1.33 -19.72 -14.78
C ALA A 27 -1.09 -21.21 -15.09
N LYS A 28 -0.44 -21.53 -16.22
CA LYS A 28 -0.10 -22.91 -16.61
C LYS A 28 1.18 -23.44 -15.94
N ASN A 29 2.00 -22.55 -15.40
CA ASN A 29 3.15 -22.87 -14.53
C ASN A 29 2.79 -22.86 -13.04
N ASN A 30 1.52 -23.08 -12.70
CA ASN A 30 1.15 -23.54 -11.37
C ASN A 30 1.03 -25.07 -11.43
N PRO A 31 2.15 -25.83 -11.43
CA PRO A 31 2.06 -27.15 -10.84
C PRO A 31 1.61 -26.92 -9.39
N HIS A 32 1.18 -27.98 -8.73
CA HIS A 32 1.50 -28.08 -7.31
C HIS A 32 3.02 -27.90 -7.20
N HIS A 33 3.50 -26.66 -7.09
CA HIS A 33 4.92 -26.38 -6.90
C HIS A 33 5.13 -26.68 -5.42
N THR A 34 5.44 -27.94 -5.18
CA THR A 34 6.38 -28.33 -4.15
C THR A 34 7.70 -27.60 -4.44
N ASP A 35 7.73 -26.26 -4.29
CA ASP A 35 8.98 -25.57 -4.06
C ASP A 35 9.58 -26.27 -2.86
N LYS A 36 10.75 -26.85 -3.07
CA LYS A 36 11.51 -27.54 -2.04
C LYS A 36 11.54 -26.60 -0.84
N ARG A 37 10.66 -26.84 0.14
CA ARG A 37 10.63 -26.09 1.39
C ARG A 37 12.07 -26.06 1.84
N VAL A 38 12.65 -24.87 2.02
CA VAL A 38 13.94 -24.77 2.71
C VAL A 38 13.71 -25.46 4.03
N LYS A 39 14.28 -26.66 4.16
CA LYS A 39 13.99 -27.56 5.28
C LYS A 39 14.36 -26.81 6.55
N SER A 40 13.37 -26.47 7.36
CA SER A 40 13.66 -25.91 8.67
C SER A 40 13.93 -27.08 9.61
N GLU A 41 14.83 -26.90 10.57
CA GLU A 41 15.02 -27.88 11.65
C GLU A 41 13.75 -28.03 12.52
N ASN A 42 12.76 -27.15 12.32
CA ASN A 42 11.54 -27.04 13.10
C ASN A 42 10.28 -27.14 12.21
N GLU A 43 10.26 -28.06 11.25
CA GLU A 43 9.17 -28.21 10.27
C GLU A 43 7.83 -28.57 10.95
N ASP A 44 7.87 -29.39 11.99
CA ASP A 44 6.74 -29.74 12.85
C ASP A 44 6.13 -28.54 13.59
N LEU A 45 6.97 -27.66 14.12
CA LEU A 45 6.56 -26.40 14.76
C LEU A 45 5.97 -25.45 13.72
N ASP A 46 6.67 -25.28 12.60
CA ASP A 46 6.24 -24.40 11.50
C ASP A 46 4.86 -24.83 10.95
N GLU A 47 4.61 -26.14 10.81
CA GLU A 47 3.34 -26.70 10.35
C GLU A 47 2.20 -26.43 11.33
N LYS A 48 2.39 -26.73 12.63
CA LYS A 48 1.39 -26.40 13.66
C LYS A 48 1.09 -24.90 13.73
N LEU A 49 2.12 -24.07 13.62
CA LEU A 49 1.97 -22.62 13.63
C LEU A 49 1.20 -22.13 12.41
N TRP A 50 1.44 -22.74 11.23
CA TRP A 50 0.71 -22.43 10.01
C TRP A 50 -0.77 -22.79 10.10
N GLU A 51 -1.11 -23.97 10.62
CA GLU A 51 -2.50 -24.38 10.85
C GLU A 51 -3.23 -23.40 11.77
N TRP A 52 -2.58 -23.03 12.88
CA TRP A 52 -3.11 -22.02 13.79
C TRP A 52 -3.28 -20.65 13.12
N PHE A 53 -2.31 -20.23 12.30
CA PHE A 53 -2.38 -18.98 11.56
C PHE A 53 -3.57 -18.96 10.60
N VAL A 54 -3.75 -20.00 9.80
CA VAL A 54 -4.87 -20.14 8.86
C VAL A 54 -6.22 -20.12 9.60
N ALA A 55 -6.34 -20.86 10.71
CA ALA A 55 -7.54 -20.89 11.54
C ALA A 55 -7.84 -19.53 12.21
N THR A 56 -6.82 -18.75 12.55
CA THR A 56 -6.96 -17.41 13.14
C THR A 56 -7.38 -16.39 12.09
N ARG A 57 -6.78 -16.48 10.89
CA ARG A 57 -7.12 -15.61 9.76
C ARG A 57 -8.51 -15.87 9.18
N SER A 58 -9.01 -17.11 9.22
CA SER A 58 -10.39 -17.42 8.81
C SER A 58 -11.45 -16.72 9.68
N LYS A 59 -11.12 -16.47 10.95
CA LYS A 59 -11.92 -15.67 11.89
C LYS A 59 -11.72 -14.16 11.74
N LYS A 60 -10.98 -13.72 10.71
CA LYS A 60 -10.63 -12.31 10.42
C LYS A 60 -9.83 -11.61 11.54
N ILE A 61 -9.19 -12.36 12.43
CA ILE A 61 -8.35 -11.79 13.50
C ILE A 61 -7.01 -11.34 12.89
N PRO A 62 -6.56 -10.10 13.10
CA PRO A 62 -5.24 -9.66 12.65
C PRO A 62 -4.15 -10.35 13.49
N VAL A 63 -3.12 -10.86 12.81
CA VAL A 63 -1.96 -11.50 13.45
C VAL A 63 -0.73 -10.66 13.12
N SER A 64 -0.08 -10.12 14.14
CA SER A 64 1.16 -9.36 13.99
C SER A 64 2.39 -10.27 14.11
N GLY A 65 3.56 -9.80 13.69
CA GLY A 65 4.83 -10.53 13.87
C GLY A 65 5.08 -10.94 15.33
N PRO A 66 4.94 -10.04 16.32
CA PRO A 66 5.07 -10.39 17.73
C PRO A 66 4.09 -11.46 18.21
N ILE A 67 2.82 -11.41 17.79
CA ILE A 67 1.82 -12.43 18.13
C ILE A 67 2.24 -13.80 17.54
N LEU A 68 2.74 -13.79 16.30
CA LEU A 68 3.22 -15.02 15.64
C LEU A 68 4.45 -15.60 16.36
N GLN A 69 5.37 -14.75 16.82
CA GLN A 69 6.55 -15.15 17.60
C GLN A 69 6.16 -15.75 18.96
N GLU A 70 5.25 -15.11 19.68
CA GLU A 70 4.75 -15.61 20.97
C GLU A 70 4.08 -16.98 20.80
N LYS A 71 3.20 -17.11 19.80
CA LYS A 71 2.54 -18.41 19.54
C LYS A 71 3.52 -19.50 19.11
N ALA A 72 4.60 -19.14 18.41
CA ALA A 72 5.66 -20.08 18.05
C ALA A 72 6.42 -20.59 19.27
N LEU A 73 6.64 -19.75 20.29
CA LEU A 73 7.26 -20.15 21.56
C LEU A 73 6.34 -21.09 22.35
N ASP A 74 5.02 -20.84 22.37
CA ASP A 74 4.06 -21.75 23.00
C ASP A 74 4.12 -23.14 22.35
N ILE A 75 4.07 -23.19 21.01
CA ILE A 75 4.13 -24.44 20.25
C ILE A 75 5.49 -25.13 20.45
N ALA A 76 6.59 -24.37 20.51
CA ALA A 76 7.90 -24.92 20.82
C ALA A 76 7.92 -25.59 22.20
N THR A 77 7.28 -24.98 23.19
CA THR A 77 7.17 -25.53 24.55
C THR A 77 6.34 -26.81 24.55
N GLU A 78 5.22 -26.84 23.82
CA GLU A 78 4.39 -28.05 23.64
C GLU A 78 5.12 -29.20 22.93
N LEU A 79 6.09 -28.87 22.06
CA LEU A 79 6.92 -29.85 21.33
C LEU A 79 8.25 -30.15 22.03
N GLU A 80 8.44 -29.66 23.26
CA GLU A 80 9.66 -29.80 24.06
C GLU A 80 10.94 -29.27 23.36
N LYS A 81 10.78 -28.29 22.46
CA LYS A 81 11.87 -27.64 21.72
C LYS A 81 12.41 -26.43 22.47
N THR A 82 13.10 -26.67 23.59
CA THR A 82 13.61 -25.62 24.48
C THR A 82 14.68 -24.72 23.85
N ASP A 83 15.37 -25.19 22.81
CA ASP A 83 16.42 -24.43 22.12
C ASP A 83 15.87 -23.48 21.04
N PHE A 84 14.56 -23.57 20.74
CA PHE A 84 13.94 -22.74 19.73
C PHE A 84 13.90 -21.27 20.15
N LYS A 85 14.31 -20.39 19.24
CA LYS A 85 14.22 -18.94 19.41
C LYS A 85 13.39 -18.34 18.29
N ALA A 86 12.27 -17.71 18.65
CA ALA A 86 11.42 -16.95 17.74
C ALA A 86 12.05 -15.60 17.35
N ALA A 87 13.32 -15.60 16.94
CA ALA A 87 14.04 -14.40 16.51
C ALA A 87 13.49 -13.87 15.17
N ASN A 88 13.79 -12.60 14.87
CA ASN A 88 13.33 -11.96 13.63
C ASN A 88 13.81 -12.71 12.38
N ASP A 89 15.05 -13.22 12.37
CA ASP A 89 15.58 -14.01 11.26
C ASP A 89 14.76 -15.29 11.01
N TRP A 90 14.25 -15.94 12.06
CA TRP A 90 13.36 -17.08 11.91
C TRP A 90 12.01 -16.65 11.36
N LEU A 91 11.46 -15.54 11.86
CA LEU A 91 10.17 -15.00 11.41
C LEU A 91 10.21 -14.61 9.92
N GLU A 92 11.29 -13.97 9.46
CA GLU A 92 11.49 -13.65 8.04
C GLU A 92 11.52 -14.91 7.18
N LYS A 93 12.25 -15.95 7.63
CA LYS A 93 12.26 -17.23 6.93
C LYS A 93 10.90 -17.92 6.94
N PHE A 94 10.13 -17.82 8.03
CA PHE A 94 8.75 -18.33 8.09
C PHE A 94 7.85 -17.61 7.08
N HIS A 95 7.93 -16.27 7.01
CA HIS A 95 7.20 -15.49 6.02
C HIS A 95 7.55 -15.92 4.58
N LEU A 96 8.83 -16.13 4.28
CA LEU A 96 9.27 -16.64 2.98
C LEU A 96 8.74 -18.04 2.69
N ARG A 97 8.81 -18.97 3.67
CA ARG A 97 8.34 -20.35 3.51
C ARG A 97 6.85 -20.46 3.22
N TYR A 98 6.04 -19.64 3.88
CA TYR A 98 4.57 -19.68 3.76
C TYR A 98 4.00 -18.54 2.91
N ASN A 99 4.87 -17.77 2.26
CA ASN A 99 4.52 -16.59 1.45
C ASN A 99 3.57 -15.62 2.20
N VAL A 100 3.82 -15.42 3.49
CA VAL A 100 3.04 -14.53 4.35
C VAL A 100 3.60 -13.13 4.22
N ASN A 101 2.78 -12.22 3.67
CA ASN A 101 3.15 -10.82 3.55
C ASN A 101 2.48 -9.98 4.64
N PHE A 102 3.27 -9.14 5.31
CA PHE A 102 2.74 -8.15 6.24
C PHE A 102 2.09 -7.02 5.43
N GLN A 103 0.77 -6.95 5.48
CA GLN A 103 0.01 -5.87 4.86
C GLN A 103 -0.77 -5.13 5.93
N VAL A 104 -0.75 -3.79 5.85
CA VAL A 104 -1.68 -2.96 6.60
C VAL A 104 -3.07 -3.27 6.08
N LEU A 105 -3.88 -3.95 6.88
CA LEU A 105 -5.28 -4.20 6.59
C LEU A 105 -6.03 -2.87 6.75
N SER A 106 -6.10 -2.06 5.69
CA SER A 106 -6.97 -0.89 5.67
C SER A 106 -8.43 -1.38 5.70
N GLY A 107 -9.18 -0.93 6.71
CA GLY A 107 -10.53 -1.41 7.04
C GLY A 107 -11.57 -1.21 5.94
N GLU A 108 -11.30 -0.36 4.96
CA GLU A 108 -12.23 -0.05 3.87
C GLU A 108 -12.41 -1.19 2.86
N ARG A 109 -11.45 -2.12 2.75
CA ARG A 109 -11.55 -3.24 1.80
C ARG A 109 -12.45 -4.39 2.25
N ALA A 110 -12.72 -4.52 3.54
CA ALA A 110 -13.30 -5.75 4.11
C ALA A 110 -14.83 -5.82 4.05
N GLY A 111 -15.52 -4.75 3.65
CA GLY A 111 -16.98 -4.64 3.70
C GLY A 111 -17.68 -4.32 2.38
N ILE A 112 -16.95 -4.21 1.28
CA ILE A 112 -17.55 -3.79 0.00
C ILE A 112 -17.92 -5.03 -0.82
N ASP A 113 -19.22 -5.19 -1.08
CA ASP A 113 -19.74 -6.21 -1.99
C ASP A 113 -19.14 -6.00 -3.40
N GLN A 114 -18.47 -7.03 -3.92
CA GLN A 114 -17.86 -7.00 -5.24
C GLN A 114 -18.90 -6.78 -6.35
N ALA A 115 -20.15 -7.21 -6.15
CA ALA A 115 -21.23 -6.94 -7.09
C ALA A 115 -21.56 -5.44 -7.17
N VAL A 116 -21.57 -4.76 -6.02
CA VAL A 116 -21.77 -3.29 -5.94
C VAL A 116 -20.61 -2.56 -6.62
N VAL A 117 -19.36 -2.98 -6.41
CA VAL A 117 -18.19 -2.39 -7.10
C VAL A 117 -18.31 -2.56 -8.60
N LYS A 118 -18.69 -3.76 -9.07
CA LYS A 118 -18.82 -4.05 -10.51
C LYS A 118 -19.92 -3.19 -11.14
N ASN A 119 -21.07 -3.07 -10.48
CA ASN A 119 -22.17 -2.24 -10.96
C ASN A 119 -21.77 -0.75 -11.02
N TRP A 120 -21.11 -0.25 -9.97
CA TRP A 120 -20.60 1.12 -9.95
C TRP A 120 -19.59 1.40 -11.06
N LYS A 121 -18.66 0.48 -11.33
CA LYS A 121 -17.70 0.60 -12.44
C LYS A 121 -18.41 0.69 -13.79
N GLN A 122 -19.37 -0.20 -14.05
CA GLN A 122 -20.15 -0.17 -15.29
C GLN A 122 -20.92 1.14 -15.47
N ARG A 123 -21.51 1.65 -14.38
CA ARG A 123 -22.21 2.94 -14.41
C ARG A 123 -21.25 4.10 -14.65
N LEU A 124 -20.09 4.08 -13.99
CA LEU A 124 -19.07 5.11 -14.15
C LEU A 124 -18.54 5.14 -15.59
N ASP A 125 -18.22 3.98 -16.17
CA ASP A 125 -17.77 3.88 -17.57
C ASP A 125 -18.84 4.44 -18.52
N SER A 126 -20.12 4.13 -18.26
CA SER A 126 -21.24 4.64 -19.07
C SER A 126 -21.31 6.17 -19.00
N LEU A 127 -21.23 6.74 -17.79
CA LEU A 127 -21.24 8.19 -17.57
C LEU A 127 -20.03 8.89 -18.20
N ILE A 128 -18.83 8.33 -18.06
CA ILE A 128 -17.60 8.91 -18.64
C ILE A 128 -17.70 8.95 -20.17
N ASN A 129 -18.26 7.92 -20.80
CA ASN A 129 -18.39 7.85 -22.25
C ASN A 129 -19.43 8.83 -22.83
N GLU A 130 -20.28 9.45 -22.00
CA GLU A 130 -21.22 10.50 -22.44
C GLU A 130 -20.54 11.84 -22.68
N TYR A 131 -19.31 12.04 -22.17
CA TYR A 131 -18.57 13.29 -22.26
C TYR A 131 -17.30 13.14 -23.09
N SER A 132 -16.86 14.23 -23.73
CA SER A 132 -15.54 14.27 -24.38
C SER A 132 -14.44 14.21 -23.31
N PRO A 133 -13.28 13.58 -23.59
CA PRO A 133 -12.12 13.63 -22.70
C PRO A 133 -11.66 15.05 -22.34
N ASP A 134 -11.96 16.05 -23.19
CA ASP A 134 -11.65 17.46 -22.90
C ASP A 134 -12.56 18.07 -21.82
N ASP A 135 -13.77 17.53 -21.64
CA ASP A 135 -14.79 18.01 -20.70
C ASP A 135 -14.78 17.26 -19.35
N ILE A 136 -13.91 16.26 -19.22
CA ILE A 136 -13.81 15.43 -18.00
C ILE A 136 -12.65 15.95 -17.17
N PHE A 137 -12.95 16.60 -16.05
CA PHE A 137 -11.95 17.17 -15.15
C PHE A 137 -11.75 16.31 -13.92
N ASN A 138 -10.48 16.11 -13.55
CA ASN A 138 -10.11 15.62 -12.23
C ASN A 138 -9.72 16.80 -11.34
N PHE A 139 -10.34 16.89 -10.17
CA PHE A 139 -10.06 17.88 -9.14
C PHE A 139 -9.58 17.16 -7.88
N ASP A 140 -8.35 17.42 -7.45
CA ASP A 140 -7.76 16.75 -6.30
C ASP A 140 -7.01 17.71 -5.36
N GLU A 141 -7.02 17.38 -4.07
CA GLU A 141 -6.34 18.12 -3.00
C GLU A 141 -5.08 17.36 -2.57
N THR A 142 -3.92 18.01 -2.63
CA THR A 142 -2.68 17.47 -2.05
C THR A 142 -2.12 18.37 -0.95
N GLY A 143 -1.62 17.75 0.12
CA GLY A 143 -0.98 18.43 1.24
C GLY A 143 0.54 18.40 1.10
N LEU A 144 1.16 19.58 0.96
CA LEU A 144 2.63 19.72 0.93
C LEU A 144 3.17 20.12 2.30
N PHE A 145 3.80 19.18 3.01
CA PHE A 145 4.43 19.44 4.32
C PHE A 145 5.84 20.00 4.16
N TYR A 146 5.97 21.33 4.17
CA TYR A 146 7.25 22.01 3.90
C TYR A 146 8.17 22.13 5.14
N LYS A 147 7.68 21.85 6.35
CA LYS A 147 8.50 21.81 7.58
C LYS A 147 8.61 20.43 8.23
N ALA A 148 8.04 19.38 7.62
CA ALA A 148 8.12 18.06 8.20
C ALA A 148 9.57 17.55 8.19
N LEU A 149 10.08 17.21 9.37
CA LEU A 149 11.35 16.49 9.52
C LEU A 149 11.10 14.97 9.43
N PRO A 150 12.12 14.16 9.09
CA PRO A 150 12.04 12.71 9.15
C PRO A 150 11.56 12.24 10.52
N THR A 151 10.63 11.29 10.54
CA THR A 151 10.08 10.73 11.79
C THR A 151 11.03 9.76 12.48
N ASN A 152 11.95 9.16 11.72
CA ASN A 152 12.92 8.21 12.23
C ASN A 152 14.28 8.89 12.38
N SER A 153 14.90 8.73 13.54
CA SER A 153 16.27 9.17 13.82
C SER A 153 17.07 8.01 14.42
N LEU A 154 18.36 7.95 14.13
CA LEU A 154 19.28 7.04 14.80
C LEU A 154 19.59 7.62 16.18
N VAL A 155 19.16 6.94 17.24
CA VAL A 155 19.35 7.38 18.64
C VAL A 155 20.34 6.47 19.34
N GLN A 156 21.29 7.06 20.09
CA GLN A 156 22.22 6.30 20.91
C GLN A 156 21.51 5.69 22.13
N LYS A 157 21.83 4.45 22.50
CA LYS A 157 21.16 3.69 23.60
C LYS A 157 21.09 4.40 24.97
N ARG A 158 21.90 5.44 25.20
CA ARG A 158 21.97 6.18 26.46
C ARG A 158 21.20 7.50 26.44
N ASP A 159 20.71 7.92 25.28
CA ASP A 159 19.96 9.16 25.15
C ASP A 159 18.48 8.89 25.41
N SER A 160 17.89 9.66 26.33
CA SER A 160 16.45 9.72 26.49
C SER A 160 15.85 10.48 25.31
N SER A 161 15.53 9.76 24.24
CA SER A 161 14.91 10.35 23.05
C SER A 161 13.46 10.71 23.34
N HIS A 162 13.25 11.97 23.70
CA HIS A 162 11.93 12.58 23.68
C HIS A 162 11.62 12.96 22.24
N GLY A 163 10.63 12.29 21.63
CA GLY A 163 10.20 12.60 20.27
C GLY A 163 9.66 14.04 20.21
N ASN A 164 10.31 14.89 19.43
CA ASN A 164 9.78 16.22 19.16
C ASN A 164 8.50 16.09 18.31
N LYS A 165 7.45 16.84 18.69
CA LYS A 165 6.23 16.92 17.88
C LYS A 165 6.60 17.46 16.49
N VAL A 166 6.50 16.60 15.47
CA VAL A 166 6.80 17.00 14.10
C VAL A 166 5.88 18.16 13.71
N PRO A 167 6.42 19.32 13.29
CA PRO A 167 5.60 20.43 12.84
C PRO A 167 4.85 20.00 11.57
N LYS A 168 3.53 19.88 11.69
CA LYS A 168 2.61 19.50 10.60
C LYS A 168 2.22 20.68 9.72
N GLU A 169 3.14 21.62 9.51
CA GLU A 169 2.86 22.75 8.63
C GLU A 169 2.77 22.25 7.19
N ARG A 170 1.62 22.51 6.56
CA ARG A 170 1.35 22.13 5.19
C ARG A 170 0.72 23.28 4.41
N PHE A 171 1.03 23.35 3.12
CA PHE A 171 0.15 23.99 2.14
C PHE A 171 -0.87 22.97 1.68
N THR A 172 -2.10 23.41 1.47
CA THR A 172 -3.09 22.68 0.69
C THR A 172 -3.02 23.18 -0.75
N ILE A 173 -2.83 22.28 -1.70
CA ILE A 173 -2.76 22.59 -3.11
C ILE A 173 -3.91 21.88 -3.80
N PHE A 174 -4.77 22.63 -4.47
CA PHE A 174 -5.79 22.07 -5.35
C PHE A 174 -5.27 22.03 -6.79
N LEU A 175 -5.37 20.87 -7.39
CA LEU A 175 -4.97 20.62 -8.77
C LEU A 175 -6.20 20.24 -9.57
N CYS A 176 -6.38 20.87 -10.73
CA CYS A 176 -7.46 20.56 -11.65
C CYS A 176 -6.95 20.51 -13.09
N PHE A 177 -7.21 19.40 -13.77
CA PHE A 177 -6.85 19.19 -15.17
C PHE A 177 -7.86 18.28 -15.85
N ASN A 178 -8.06 18.47 -17.15
CA ASN A 178 -8.91 17.60 -17.94
C ASN A 178 -8.21 16.28 -18.31
N MET A 179 -9.00 15.28 -18.69
CA MET A 179 -8.53 13.92 -19.01
C MET A 179 -7.58 13.90 -20.21
N SER A 180 -7.79 14.79 -21.20
CA SER A 180 -6.87 14.99 -22.33
C SER A 180 -5.56 15.70 -21.97
N VAL A 181 -5.46 16.30 -20.78
CA VAL A 181 -4.31 17.10 -20.32
C VAL A 181 -4.07 18.36 -21.18
N THR A 182 -5.06 18.79 -21.95
CA THR A 182 -5.03 19.99 -22.78
C THR A 182 -5.32 21.25 -21.96
N GLU A 183 -6.16 21.14 -20.93
CA GLU A 183 -6.54 22.23 -20.05
C GLU A 183 -6.10 21.94 -18.60
N LYS A 184 -5.45 22.94 -18.00
CA LYS A 184 -4.98 22.89 -16.61
C LYS A 184 -5.31 24.20 -15.93
N PHE A 185 -5.99 24.13 -14.80
CA PHE A 185 -6.22 25.31 -13.98
C PHE A 185 -4.95 25.68 -13.22
N ILE A 186 -4.78 26.97 -12.98
CA ILE A 186 -3.72 27.47 -12.10
C ILE A 186 -3.94 26.84 -10.71
N PRO A 187 -2.92 26.18 -10.11
CA PRO A 187 -3.07 25.55 -8.81
C PRO A 187 -3.49 26.57 -7.74
N LEU A 188 -4.54 26.24 -6.98
CA LEU A 188 -4.94 27.06 -5.84
C LEU A 188 -4.18 26.59 -4.60
N ILE A 189 -3.37 27.50 -4.03
CA ILE A 189 -2.56 27.22 -2.86
C ILE A 189 -3.19 27.91 -1.64
N ILE A 190 -3.65 27.11 -0.69
CA ILE A 190 -4.15 27.59 0.60
C ILE A 190 -3.09 27.33 1.67
N GLY A 191 -2.56 28.42 2.22
CA GLY A 191 -1.65 28.42 3.37
C GLY A 191 -2.37 28.60 4.71
N LYS A 192 -1.60 28.73 5.79
CA LYS A 192 -2.16 29.08 7.10
C LYS A 192 -2.72 30.51 7.07
N ILE A 193 -4.01 30.64 7.36
CA ILE A 193 -4.63 31.92 7.70
C ILE A 193 -4.06 32.38 9.05
N LYS A 194 -3.46 33.59 9.11
CA LYS A 194 -3.23 34.26 10.40
C LYS A 194 -4.60 34.42 11.05
N LYS A 195 -4.79 33.94 12.28
CA LYS A 195 -6.05 34.14 13.03
C LYS A 195 -6.56 35.57 12.78
N PRO A 196 -7.78 35.76 12.27
CA PRO A 196 -8.33 37.10 12.22
C PRO A 196 -8.51 37.57 13.66
N ASP A 197 -7.96 38.74 13.98
CA ASP A 197 -8.35 39.44 15.18
C ASP A 197 -9.86 39.70 15.10
N ALA A 198 -10.58 39.55 16.21
CA ALA A 198 -12.05 39.48 16.27
C ALA A 198 -12.80 40.76 15.81
N SER A 199 -12.13 41.71 15.16
CA SER A 199 -12.65 43.03 14.80
C SER A 199 -12.72 43.31 13.30
N THR A 200 -12.39 42.37 12.41
CA THR A 200 -12.47 42.64 10.96
C THR A 200 -13.06 41.49 10.17
N THR A 201 -14.34 41.62 9.81
CA THR A 201 -14.96 40.90 8.69
C THR A 201 -14.27 41.32 7.40
N SER A 202 -13.36 40.50 6.90
CA SER A 202 -12.84 40.61 5.54
C SER A 202 -13.25 39.40 4.70
N SER A 203 -13.77 39.69 3.51
CA SER A 203 -14.24 38.72 2.53
C SER A 203 -13.14 37.74 2.10
N LEU A 204 -13.52 36.49 1.83
CA LEU A 204 -12.67 35.35 1.44
C LEU A 204 -11.85 35.53 0.14
N SER A 205 -11.85 36.70 -0.48
CA SER A 205 -11.24 36.95 -1.79
C SER A 205 -9.75 37.32 -1.75
N GLN A 206 -9.07 37.27 -0.59
CA GLN A 206 -7.72 37.86 -0.45
C GLN A 206 -6.67 36.95 0.18
N CYS A 207 -6.73 35.65 -0.09
CA CYS A 207 -5.63 34.72 0.21
C CYS A 207 -5.43 33.74 -0.94
N CYS A 208 -5.17 34.26 -2.13
CA CYS A 208 -4.41 33.56 -3.16
C CYS A 208 -3.02 34.19 -3.17
N LEU A 209 -1.97 33.39 -2.94
CA LEU A 209 -0.59 33.78 -3.27
C LEU A 209 -0.37 33.61 -4.78
#